data_AF-A0A8T7HJ64-F1
#
_entry.id   AF-A0A8T7HJ64-F1
#
_cell.length_a   1.000
_cell.length_b   1.000
_cell.length_c   1.000
_cell.angle_alpha   90.00
_cell.angle_beta   90.00
_cell.angle_gamma   90.00
#
_symmetry.space_group_name_H-M   'P 1'
#
loop_
_entity.id
_entity.type
_entity.pdbx_description
1 polymer ?
#
loop_
_entity_poly.entity_id
_entity_poly.type
_entity_poly.pdbx_seq_one_letter_code
_entity_poly.pdbx_strand_id
1 'polypeptide(L)'
;MKTDTVEDISFLLYFMPVVMYITSTILHVTVSGLTFQESFLSVTRNPFWLVLSLLAVSASLIFHIRSSNEDERTGLISIHAKRMRIIGIIIILLSLGEAIAVSDAQTNPIGLFITARLPILFTAIMFLQSAFIQIPFTVKTENNKFIISVFSSVLILASPIVYYLTSMIGLPFVVNLGVSLVLVIFGSLLFTRD
;
A
#
# COMPACT_ATOMS: atom_id res chain seq x y z
N MET A 1 -15.86 -6.14 21.89
CA MET A 1 -15.10 -4.98 22.43
C MET A 1 -13.69 -4.89 21.89
N LYS A 2 -12.74 -5.81 22.17
CA LYS A 2 -11.37 -5.70 21.59
C LYS A 2 -11.33 -5.86 20.07
N THR A 3 -12.16 -6.73 19.50
CA THR A 3 -12.25 -6.98 18.05
C THR A 3 -12.82 -5.79 17.28
N ASP A 4 -13.91 -5.19 17.77
CA ASP A 4 -14.57 -4.05 17.12
C ASP A 4 -13.63 -2.84 17.01
N THR A 5 -12.88 -2.54 18.09
CA THR A 5 -11.90 -1.44 18.07
C THR A 5 -10.74 -1.71 17.09
N VAL A 6 -10.30 -2.97 16.95
CA VAL A 6 -9.22 -3.31 16.00
C VAL A 6 -9.72 -3.28 14.56
N GLU A 7 -10.98 -3.67 14.31
CA GLU A 7 -11.60 -3.50 12.99
C GLU A 7 -11.66 -2.01 12.60
N ASP A 8 -12.09 -1.14 13.50
CA ASP A 8 -12.17 0.30 13.27
C ASP A 8 -10.78 0.91 12.97
N ILE A 9 -9.77 0.58 13.76
CA ILE A 9 -8.38 1.02 13.53
C ILE A 9 -7.89 0.51 12.17
N SER A 10 -8.19 -0.74 11.84
CA SER A 10 -7.81 -1.33 10.57
C SER A 10 -8.47 -0.60 9.40
N PHE A 11 -9.75 -0.30 9.52
CA PHE A 11 -10.47 0.50 8.53
C PHE A 11 -9.85 1.89 8.34
N LEU A 12 -9.52 2.59 9.43
CA LEU A 12 -8.85 3.89 9.38
C LEU A 12 -7.48 3.81 8.69
N LEU A 13 -6.69 2.79 9.00
CA LEU A 13 -5.39 2.56 8.37
C LEU A 13 -5.49 2.29 6.86
N TYR A 14 -6.53 1.61 6.39
CA TYR A 14 -6.78 1.46 4.94
C TYR A 14 -7.13 2.79 4.26
N PHE A 15 -7.70 3.74 4.99
CA PHE A 15 -8.07 5.05 4.45
C PHE A 15 -6.90 6.04 4.45
N MET A 16 -5.83 5.77 5.20
CA MET A 16 -4.66 6.65 5.29
C MET A 16 -4.06 7.08 3.95
N PRO A 17 -3.90 6.22 2.93
CA PRO A 17 -3.37 6.66 1.63
C PRO A 17 -4.17 7.82 1.03
N VAL A 18 -5.50 7.82 1.19
CA VAL A 18 -6.39 8.89 0.68
C VAL A 18 -6.25 10.15 1.53
N VAL A 19 -6.27 10.01 2.86
CA VAL A 19 -6.11 11.15 3.78
C VAL A 19 -4.78 11.85 3.55
N MET A 20 -3.71 11.07 3.43
CA MET A 20 -2.37 11.58 3.18
C MET A 20 -2.27 12.30 1.85
N TYR A 21 -2.83 11.70 0.79
CA TYR A 21 -2.88 12.32 -0.53
C TYR A 21 -3.54 13.70 -0.46
N ILE A 22 -4.77 13.77 0.04
CA ILE A 22 -5.52 15.03 0.15
C ILE A 22 -4.80 16.05 1.03
N THR A 23 -4.33 15.65 2.20
CA THR A 23 -3.65 16.54 3.15
C THR A 23 -2.37 17.10 2.55
N SER A 24 -1.58 16.26 1.87
CA SER A 24 -0.33 16.69 1.23
C SER A 24 -0.59 17.67 0.10
N THR A 25 -1.62 17.45 -0.72
CA THR A 25 -2.02 18.40 -1.78
C THR A 25 -2.43 19.74 -1.17
N ILE A 26 -3.25 19.75 -0.12
CA ILE A 26 -3.67 20.99 0.56
C ILE A 26 -2.46 21.74 1.13
N LEU A 27 -1.54 21.03 1.81
CA LEU A 27 -0.35 21.65 2.41
C LEU A 27 0.57 22.25 1.34
N HIS A 28 0.80 21.55 0.23
CA HIS A 28 1.63 22.06 -0.85
C HIS A 28 1.05 23.31 -1.51
N VAL A 29 -0.27 23.38 -1.69
CA VAL A 29 -0.93 24.57 -2.24
C VAL A 29 -0.93 25.72 -1.24
N THR A 30 -1.34 25.48 0.00
CA THR A 30 -1.59 26.54 0.99
C THR A 30 -0.34 27.04 1.70
N VAL A 31 0.62 26.15 1.98
CA VAL A 31 1.83 26.48 2.76
C VAL A 31 3.00 26.72 1.84
N SER A 32 3.21 25.85 0.83
CA SER A 32 4.34 25.99 -0.10
C SER A 32 4.04 26.94 -1.27
N GLY A 33 2.79 27.37 -1.44
CA GLY A 33 2.38 28.28 -2.53
C GLY A 33 2.48 27.67 -3.92
N LEU A 34 2.52 26.33 -4.02
CA LEU A 34 2.58 25.64 -5.31
C LEU A 34 1.24 25.76 -6.04
N THR A 35 1.29 25.81 -7.36
CA THR A 35 0.08 25.63 -8.17
C THR A 35 -0.51 24.24 -7.96
N PHE A 36 -1.80 24.06 -8.27
CA PHE A 36 -2.43 22.74 -8.15
C PHE A 36 -1.73 21.66 -8.99
N GLN A 37 -1.24 22.01 -10.19
CA GLN A 37 -0.49 21.09 -11.05
C GLN A 37 0.88 20.71 -10.46
N GLU A 38 1.63 21.68 -9.92
CA GLU A 38 2.91 21.41 -9.26
C GLU A 38 2.73 20.59 -7.98
N SER A 39 1.69 20.90 -7.21
CA SER A 39 1.30 20.14 -6.02
C SER A 39 0.97 18.69 -6.38
N PHE A 40 0.15 18.47 -7.41
CA PHE A 40 -0.17 17.14 -7.92
C PHE A 40 1.09 16.33 -8.22
N LEU A 41 2.05 16.91 -8.96
CA LEU A 41 3.30 16.23 -9.30
C LEU A 41 4.23 16.04 -8.09
N SER A 42 4.27 16.98 -7.16
CA SER A 42 5.03 16.88 -5.91
C SER A 42 4.54 15.70 -5.06
N VAL A 43 3.23 15.59 -4.87
CA VAL A 43 2.60 14.52 -4.10
C VAL A 43 2.75 13.18 -4.81
N THR A 44 2.39 13.10 -6.09
CA THR A 44 2.35 11.84 -6.86
C THR A 44 3.70 11.33 -7.34
N ARG A 45 4.80 12.04 -7.05
CA ARG A 45 6.17 11.60 -7.32
C ARG A 45 7.00 11.40 -6.05
N ASN A 46 6.50 11.77 -4.89
CA ASN A 46 7.25 11.65 -3.64
C ASN A 46 7.23 10.22 -3.10
N PRO A 47 8.35 9.49 -3.16
CA PRO A 47 8.40 8.07 -2.76
C PRO A 47 8.10 7.86 -1.26
N PHE A 48 8.26 8.88 -0.42
CA PHE A 48 7.91 8.79 1.01
C PHE A 48 6.41 8.53 1.22
N TRP A 49 5.55 9.19 0.44
CA TRP A 49 4.09 9.02 0.56
C TRP A 49 3.63 7.62 0.16
N LEU A 50 4.30 7.03 -0.83
CA LEU A 50 4.06 5.65 -1.23
C LEU A 50 4.39 4.68 -0.09
N VAL A 51 5.57 4.81 0.51
CA VAL A 51 6.03 3.93 1.59
C VAL A 51 5.07 3.97 2.77
N LEU A 52 4.71 5.18 3.22
CA LEU A 52 3.85 5.32 4.38
C LEU A 52 2.43 4.80 4.11
N SER A 53 1.92 4.97 2.89
CA SER A 53 0.65 4.39 2.45
C SER A 53 0.68 2.85 2.45
N LEU A 54 1.77 2.26 1.94
CA LEU A 54 1.94 0.80 1.92
C LEU A 54 2.11 0.23 3.33
N LEU A 55 2.83 0.95 4.22
CA LEU A 55 2.99 0.59 5.62
C LEU A 55 1.65 0.63 6.35
N ALA A 56 0.82 1.66 6.13
CA ALA A 56 -0.49 1.75 6.76
C ALA A 56 -1.40 0.57 6.38
N VAL A 57 -1.47 0.23 5.09
CA VAL A 57 -2.27 -0.91 4.61
C VAL A 57 -1.72 -2.24 5.14
N SER A 58 -0.40 -2.42 5.13
CA SER A 58 0.25 -3.64 5.64
C SER A 58 0.05 -3.80 7.15
N ALA A 59 0.20 -2.71 7.91
CA ALA A 59 -0.04 -2.70 9.35
C ALA A 59 -1.50 -3.04 9.67
N SER A 60 -2.46 -2.51 8.90
CA SER A 60 -3.88 -2.86 9.06
C SER A 60 -4.13 -4.36 8.90
N LEU A 61 -3.61 -4.97 7.83
CA LEU A 61 -3.74 -6.40 7.58
C LEU A 61 -3.20 -7.21 8.77
N ILE A 62 -1.98 -6.89 9.20
CA ILE A 62 -1.30 -7.60 10.28
C ILE A 62 -2.04 -7.45 11.60
N PHE A 63 -2.47 -6.24 11.95
CA PHE A 63 -3.18 -5.98 13.21
C PHE A 63 -4.50 -6.75 13.27
N HIS A 64 -5.29 -6.69 12.21
CA HIS A 64 -6.62 -7.29 12.22
C HIS A 64 -6.54 -8.82 12.30
N ILE A 65 -5.72 -9.44 11.43
CA ILE A 65 -5.59 -10.90 11.38
C ILE A 65 -4.99 -11.46 12.67
N ARG A 66 -4.04 -10.75 13.31
CA ARG A 66 -3.47 -11.19 14.59
C ARG A 66 -4.44 -11.07 15.76
N SER A 67 -5.37 -10.12 15.70
CA SER A 67 -6.36 -9.92 16.74
C SER A 67 -7.57 -10.85 16.62
N SER A 68 -7.75 -11.50 15.47
CA SER A 68 -8.88 -12.38 15.18
C SER A 68 -8.61 -13.85 15.51
N ASN A 69 -9.68 -14.59 15.76
CA ASN A 69 -9.66 -16.04 15.97
C ASN A 69 -9.21 -16.78 14.70
N GLU A 70 -8.57 -17.94 14.85
CA GLU A 70 -8.08 -18.75 13.71
C GLU A 70 -9.19 -19.07 12.70
N ASP A 71 -10.40 -19.36 13.19
CA ASP A 71 -11.57 -19.70 12.37
C ASP A 71 -12.04 -18.55 11.46
N GLU A 72 -11.72 -17.30 11.82
CA GLU A 72 -12.13 -16.09 11.11
C GLU A 72 -11.06 -15.60 10.12
N ARG A 73 -9.79 -16.04 10.28
CA ARG A 73 -8.63 -15.51 9.53
C ARG A 73 -8.78 -15.65 8.02
N THR A 74 -9.25 -16.81 7.55
CA THR A 74 -9.43 -17.06 6.11
C THR A 74 -10.46 -16.11 5.50
N GLY A 75 -11.57 -15.88 6.22
CA GLY A 75 -12.59 -14.90 5.82
C GLY A 75 -12.02 -13.48 5.79
N LEU A 76 -11.28 -13.10 6.83
CA LEU A 76 -10.64 -11.78 6.94
C LEU A 76 -9.61 -11.53 5.83
N ILE A 77 -8.77 -12.50 5.50
CA ILE A 77 -7.81 -12.39 4.38
C ILE A 77 -8.53 -12.03 3.07
N SER A 78 -9.68 -12.66 2.81
CA SER A 78 -10.47 -12.35 1.61
C SER A 78 -11.03 -10.92 1.62
N ILE A 79 -11.48 -10.45 2.79
CA ILE A 79 -11.97 -9.08 3.00
C ILE A 79 -10.84 -8.08 2.78
N HIS A 80 -9.67 -8.32 3.36
CA HIS A 80 -8.50 -7.46 3.22
C HIS A 80 -8.00 -7.38 1.78
N ALA A 81 -7.98 -8.49 1.05
CA ALA A 81 -7.66 -8.50 -0.36
C ALA A 81 -8.64 -7.65 -1.18
N LYS A 82 -9.95 -7.73 -0.88
CA LYS A 82 -10.95 -6.87 -1.50
C LYS A 82 -10.71 -5.39 -1.16
N ARG A 83 -10.42 -5.07 0.10
CA ARG A 83 -10.10 -3.70 0.56
C ARG A 83 -8.86 -3.14 -0.14
N MET A 84 -7.80 -3.93 -0.32
CA MET A 84 -6.60 -3.55 -1.09
C MET A 84 -6.93 -3.18 -2.54
N ARG A 85 -7.74 -4.00 -3.23
CA ARG A 85 -8.17 -3.70 -4.61
C ARG A 85 -9.01 -2.42 -4.66
N ILE A 86 -9.96 -2.25 -3.74
CA ILE A 86 -10.81 -1.07 -3.66
C ILE A 86 -9.97 0.19 -3.44
N ILE A 87 -9.05 0.20 -2.45
CA ILE A 87 -8.23 1.39 -2.18
C ILE A 87 -7.30 1.71 -3.36
N GLY A 88 -6.75 0.69 -4.03
CA GLY A 88 -5.98 0.88 -5.26
C GLY A 88 -6.80 1.51 -6.39
N ILE A 89 -8.04 1.07 -6.58
CA ILE A 89 -8.95 1.68 -7.57
C ILE A 89 -9.26 3.13 -7.19
N ILE A 90 -9.57 3.41 -5.92
CA ILE A 90 -9.84 4.76 -5.42
C ILE A 90 -8.67 5.69 -5.71
N ILE A 91 -7.44 5.28 -5.40
CA ILE A 91 -6.24 6.10 -5.64
C ILE A 91 -6.00 6.37 -7.13
N ILE A 92 -6.22 5.38 -8.01
CA ILE A 92 -6.15 5.62 -9.46
C ILE A 92 -7.21 6.63 -9.91
N LEU A 93 -8.46 6.48 -9.47
CA LEU A 93 -9.55 7.36 -9.88
C LEU A 93 -9.36 8.78 -9.37
N LEU A 94 -8.94 8.94 -8.11
CA LEU A 94 -8.62 10.25 -7.53
C LEU A 94 -7.47 10.91 -8.29
N SER A 95 -6.39 10.18 -8.55
CA SER A 95 -5.25 10.73 -9.29
C SER A 95 -5.59 11.09 -10.73
N LEU A 96 -6.38 10.27 -11.43
CA LEU A 96 -6.80 10.57 -12.79
C LEU A 96 -7.75 11.77 -12.83
N GLY A 97 -8.70 11.85 -11.89
CA GLY A 97 -9.60 12.98 -11.74
C GLY A 97 -8.87 14.28 -11.48
N GLU A 98 -7.86 14.26 -10.60
CA GLU A 98 -7.02 15.44 -10.35
C GLU A 98 -6.17 15.80 -11.56
N ALA A 99 -5.55 14.82 -12.24
CA ALA A 99 -4.79 15.08 -13.46
C ALA A 99 -5.63 15.77 -14.55
N ILE A 100 -6.92 15.44 -14.66
CA ILE A 100 -7.88 16.15 -15.53
C ILE A 100 -8.14 17.56 -15.01
N ALA A 101 -8.42 17.71 -13.72
CA ALA A 101 -8.76 19.00 -13.11
C ALA A 101 -7.60 20.02 -13.16
N VAL A 102 -6.35 19.56 -13.08
CA VAL A 102 -5.16 20.42 -13.08
C VAL A 102 -4.48 20.54 -14.44
N SER A 103 -4.99 19.86 -15.47
CA SER A 103 -4.48 19.99 -16.84
C SER A 103 -4.82 21.34 -17.44
N ASP A 104 -3.94 21.85 -18.30
CA ASP A 104 -4.12 23.11 -19.02
C ASP A 104 -3.99 22.92 -20.55
N ALA A 105 -4.04 24.03 -21.29
CA ALA A 105 -3.96 24.00 -22.75
C ALA A 105 -2.66 23.41 -23.31
N GLN A 106 -1.59 23.34 -22.51
CA GLN A 106 -0.27 22.83 -22.92
C GLN A 106 -0.01 21.42 -22.39
N THR A 107 -0.80 20.94 -21.43
CA THR A 107 -0.52 19.71 -20.70
C THR A 107 -1.62 18.67 -20.87
N ASN A 108 -1.31 17.55 -21.53
CA ASN A 108 -2.26 16.46 -21.71
C ASN A 108 -2.55 15.76 -20.34
N PRO A 109 -3.83 15.65 -19.91
CA PRO A 109 -4.20 14.99 -18.66
C PRO A 109 -3.70 13.55 -18.52
N ILE A 110 -3.74 12.78 -19.61
CA ILE A 110 -3.27 11.38 -19.63
C ILE A 110 -1.75 11.36 -19.46
N GLY A 111 -1.05 12.30 -20.10
CA GLY A 111 0.39 12.49 -19.92
C GLY A 111 0.74 12.82 -18.47
N LEU A 112 0.03 13.77 -17.86
CA LEU A 112 0.17 14.13 -16.45
C LEU A 112 -0.03 12.92 -15.53
N PHE A 113 -1.11 12.17 -15.72
CA PHE A 113 -1.40 10.96 -14.96
C PHE A 113 -0.33 9.87 -15.13
N ILE A 114 0.17 9.62 -16.34
CA ILE A 114 1.22 8.63 -16.55
C ILE A 114 2.53 9.07 -15.89
N THR A 115 2.78 10.38 -15.80
CA THR A 115 3.96 10.88 -15.06
C THR A 115 3.79 10.84 -13.54
N ALA A 116 2.56 10.65 -13.05
CA ALA A 116 2.28 10.36 -11.64
C ALA A 116 2.63 8.90 -11.35
N ARG A 117 3.83 8.69 -10.82
CA ARG A 117 4.38 7.34 -10.58
C ARG A 117 3.66 6.62 -9.45
N LEU A 118 3.34 7.33 -8.37
CA LEU A 118 2.82 6.71 -7.15
C LEU A 118 1.45 6.06 -7.31
N PRO A 119 0.44 6.70 -7.94
CA PRO A 119 -0.90 6.13 -8.02
C PRO A 119 -0.91 4.82 -8.80
N ILE A 120 -0.15 4.76 -9.90
CA ILE A 120 0.03 3.54 -10.70
C ILE A 120 0.74 2.47 -9.88
N LEU A 121 1.82 2.84 -9.18
CA LEU A 121 2.62 1.89 -8.40
C LEU A 121 1.91 1.34 -7.20
N PHE A 122 1.29 2.21 -6.42
CA PHE A 122 0.50 1.85 -5.26
C PHE A 122 -0.57 0.85 -5.66
N THR A 123 -1.30 1.13 -6.73
CA THR A 123 -2.36 0.22 -7.19
C THR A 123 -1.82 -1.09 -7.70
N ALA A 124 -0.73 -1.10 -8.48
CA ALA A 124 -0.09 -2.35 -8.90
C ALA A 124 0.32 -3.20 -7.68
N ILE A 125 0.94 -2.58 -6.67
CA ILE A 125 1.36 -3.28 -5.44
C ILE A 125 0.15 -3.78 -4.65
N MET A 126 -0.92 -2.99 -4.52
CA MET A 126 -2.16 -3.41 -3.85
C MET A 126 -2.81 -4.61 -4.54
N PHE A 127 -2.87 -4.61 -5.87
CA PHE A 127 -3.42 -5.73 -6.63
C PHE A 127 -2.56 -6.98 -6.45
N LEU A 128 -1.23 -6.86 -6.54
CA LEU A 128 -0.31 -7.97 -6.32
C LEU A 128 -0.42 -8.51 -4.89
N GLN A 129 -0.34 -7.65 -3.88
CA GLN A 129 -0.53 -8.03 -2.47
C GLN A 129 -1.87 -8.76 -2.28
N SER A 130 -2.96 -8.20 -2.82
CA SER A 130 -4.30 -8.81 -2.71
C SER A 130 -4.37 -10.22 -3.33
N ALA A 131 -3.60 -10.48 -4.39
CA ALA A 131 -3.56 -11.78 -5.04
C ALA A 131 -2.72 -12.77 -4.20
N PHE A 132 -1.56 -12.35 -3.72
CA PHE A 132 -0.64 -13.22 -2.97
C PHE A 132 -1.16 -13.58 -1.58
N ILE A 133 -1.82 -12.68 -0.86
CA ILE A 133 -2.36 -13.00 0.47
C ILE A 133 -3.50 -14.03 0.41
N GLN A 134 -4.19 -14.14 -0.74
CA GLN A 134 -5.30 -15.07 -0.91
C GLN A 134 -4.86 -16.51 -1.20
N ILE A 135 -3.57 -16.76 -1.48
CA ILE A 135 -3.13 -18.10 -1.86
C ILE A 135 -3.01 -18.97 -0.60
N PRO A 136 -3.78 -20.05 -0.48
CA PRO A 136 -3.71 -20.95 0.67
C PRO A 136 -2.49 -21.86 0.51
N PHE A 137 -1.39 -21.54 1.19
CA PHE A 137 -0.22 -22.40 1.22
C PHE A 137 -0.24 -23.29 2.46
N THR A 138 -0.85 -24.47 2.33
CA THR A 138 -0.91 -25.47 3.39
C THR A 138 0.44 -26.17 3.54
N VAL A 139 1.29 -25.67 4.44
CA VAL A 139 2.50 -26.41 4.87
C VAL A 139 2.44 -26.55 6.38
N LYS A 140 2.28 -27.79 6.87
CA LYS A 140 2.32 -28.11 8.30
C LYS A 140 3.68 -27.70 8.86
N THR A 141 3.71 -26.73 9.76
CA THR A 141 4.91 -26.40 10.54
C THR A 141 4.61 -26.61 12.02
N GLU A 142 5.23 -27.63 12.61
CA GLU A 142 4.99 -28.05 14.00
C GLU A 142 5.81 -27.27 15.03
N ASN A 143 6.71 -26.37 14.61
CA ASN A 143 7.59 -25.64 15.53
C ASN A 143 7.64 -24.13 15.22
N ASN A 144 7.40 -23.34 16.29
CA ASN A 144 7.66 -21.90 16.41
C ASN A 144 6.74 -20.92 15.65
N LYS A 145 5.41 -21.16 15.67
CA LYS A 145 4.37 -20.27 15.14
C LYS A 145 4.62 -18.78 15.45
N PHE A 146 4.86 -18.43 16.72
CA PHE A 146 5.07 -17.02 17.10
C PHE A 146 6.25 -16.34 16.36
N ILE A 147 7.39 -17.03 16.21
CA ILE A 147 8.57 -16.48 15.53
C ILE A 147 8.30 -16.34 14.03
N ILE A 148 7.66 -17.33 13.42
CA ILE A 148 7.27 -17.30 12.01
C ILE A 148 6.32 -16.14 11.74
N SER A 149 5.36 -15.91 12.63
CA SER A 149 4.44 -14.77 12.59
C SER A 149 5.14 -13.41 12.62
N VAL A 150 6.07 -13.24 13.56
CA VAL A 150 6.77 -11.96 13.73
C VAL A 150 7.66 -11.71 12.53
N PHE A 151 8.39 -12.72 12.08
CA PHE A 151 9.27 -12.62 10.92
C PHE A 151 8.50 -12.33 9.63
N SER A 152 7.35 -12.96 9.43
CA SER A 152 6.47 -12.72 8.29
C SER A 152 5.93 -11.30 8.26
N SER A 153 5.48 -10.80 9.41
CA SER A 153 5.04 -9.40 9.58
C SER A 153 6.16 -8.42 9.26
N VAL A 154 7.38 -8.69 9.74
CA VAL A 154 8.57 -7.87 9.45
C VAL A 154 8.88 -7.87 7.95
N LEU A 155 8.80 -9.01 7.26
CA LEU A 155 9.05 -9.08 5.82
C LEU A 155 8.02 -8.27 5.00
N ILE A 156 6.74 -8.34 5.35
CA ILE A 156 5.68 -7.56 4.69
C ILE A 156 5.92 -6.06 4.90
N LEU A 157 6.23 -5.64 6.13
CA LEU A 157 6.51 -4.23 6.47
C LEU A 157 7.84 -3.73 5.89
N ALA A 158 8.84 -4.60 5.76
CA ALA A 158 10.14 -4.26 5.18
C ALA A 158 10.05 -4.02 3.67
N SER A 159 9.13 -4.67 2.97
CA SER A 159 8.96 -4.52 1.51
C SER A 159 8.87 -3.07 1.02
N PRO A 160 7.95 -2.22 1.52
CA PRO A 160 7.89 -0.82 1.09
C PRO A 160 9.14 -0.03 1.48
N ILE A 161 9.79 -0.37 2.59
CA ILE A 161 11.04 0.28 3.02
C ILE A 161 12.19 -0.08 2.07
N VAL A 162 12.31 -1.35 1.69
CA VAL A 162 13.30 -1.81 0.72
C VAL A 162 13.05 -1.20 -0.65
N TYR A 163 11.79 -1.05 -1.06
CA TYR A 163 11.44 -0.34 -2.31
C TYR A 163 12.02 1.08 -2.33
N TYR A 164 11.87 1.78 -1.21
CA TYR A 164 12.38 3.14 -1.07
C TYR A 164 13.90 3.21 -1.08
N LEU A 165 14.55 2.38 -0.27
CA LEU A 165 16.01 2.36 -0.16
C LEU A 165 16.66 2.00 -1.51
N THR A 166 16.11 1.01 -2.20
CA THR A 166 16.59 0.61 -3.54
C THR A 166 16.32 1.68 -4.60
N SER A 167 15.25 2.46 -4.47
CA SER A 167 15.00 3.65 -5.30
C SER A 167 16.03 4.75 -5.06
N MET A 168 16.46 4.98 -3.82
CA MET A 168 17.42 6.02 -3.46
C MET A 168 18.81 5.76 -4.04
N ILE A 169 19.22 4.50 -4.09
CA ILE A 169 20.50 4.10 -4.70
C ILE A 169 20.42 3.99 -6.24
N GLY A 170 19.30 4.42 -6.84
CA GLY A 170 19.16 4.51 -8.29
C GLY A 170 18.98 3.19 -9.01
N LEU A 171 18.53 2.13 -8.34
CA LEU A 171 18.29 0.85 -9.01
C LEU A 171 17.18 0.98 -10.07
N PRO A 172 17.29 0.24 -11.20
CA PRO A 172 16.26 0.22 -12.21
C PRO A 172 14.91 -0.19 -11.63
N PHE A 173 13.85 0.46 -12.12
CA PHE A 173 12.48 0.26 -11.66
C PHE A 173 12.09 -1.22 -11.47
N VAL A 174 12.39 -2.05 -12.48
CA VAL A 174 12.07 -3.49 -12.48
C VAL A 174 12.77 -4.24 -11.35
N VAL A 175 14.05 -3.90 -11.09
CA VAL A 175 14.85 -4.52 -10.02
C VAL A 175 14.29 -4.13 -8.66
N ASN A 176 14.02 -2.85 -8.47
CA ASN A 176 13.46 -2.31 -7.24
C ASN A 176 12.10 -2.96 -6.90
N LEU A 177 11.18 -2.99 -7.87
CA LEU A 177 9.88 -3.63 -7.71
C LEU A 177 10.03 -5.13 -7.43
N GLY A 178 10.93 -5.81 -8.15
CA GLY A 178 11.18 -7.23 -7.98
C GLY A 178 11.63 -7.60 -6.56
N VAL A 179 12.65 -6.92 -6.03
CA VAL A 179 13.16 -7.18 -4.67
C VAL A 179 12.07 -6.96 -3.61
N SER A 180 11.29 -5.88 -3.77
CA SER A 180 10.22 -5.53 -2.84
C SER A 180 9.07 -6.55 -2.89
N LEU A 181 8.73 -7.03 -4.09
CA LEU A 181 7.72 -8.07 -4.27
C LEU A 181 8.15 -9.40 -3.65
N VAL A 182 9.41 -9.78 -3.79
CA VAL A 182 9.95 -11.00 -3.18
C VAL A 182 9.73 -10.98 -1.66
N LEU A 183 9.97 -9.85 -1.00
CA LEU A 183 9.72 -9.69 0.44
C LEU A 183 8.24 -9.81 0.81
N VAL A 184 7.34 -9.20 0.03
CA VAL A 184 5.88 -9.34 0.23
C VAL A 184 5.43 -10.77 0.02
N ILE A 185 5.95 -11.46 -1.01
CA ILE A 185 5.60 -12.85 -1.30
C ILE A 185 6.07 -13.73 -0.15
N PHE A 186 7.36 -13.71 0.21
CA PHE A 186 7.87 -14.51 1.32
C PHE A 186 7.22 -14.16 2.66
N GLY A 187 6.97 -12.88 2.92
CA GLY A 187 6.27 -12.44 4.12
C GLY A 187 4.84 -12.97 4.16
N SER A 188 4.06 -12.79 3.09
CA SER A 188 2.68 -13.29 3.00
C SER A 188 2.62 -14.81 3.11
N LEU A 189 3.57 -15.50 2.45
CA LEU A 189 3.74 -16.96 2.50
C LEU A 189 3.99 -17.49 3.90
N LEU A 190 4.69 -16.73 4.74
CA LEU A 190 4.98 -17.11 6.11
C LEU A 190 3.85 -16.68 7.06
N PHE A 191 3.16 -15.59 6.77
CA PHE A 191 2.08 -15.04 7.60
C PHE A 191 0.83 -15.92 7.57
N THR A 192 0.53 -16.56 6.43
CA THR A 192 -0.59 -17.50 6.30
C THR A 192 -0.31 -18.89 6.90
N ARG A 193 0.89 -19.13 7.45
CA ARG A 193 1.28 -20.41 8.10
C ARG A 193 0.92 -20.49 9.60
N ASP A 194 0.49 -19.38 10.22
CA ASP A 194 0.11 -19.32 11.64
C ASP A 194 -1.32 -19.76 11.93
#